data_AF-A0A1D2A6E0-F1
#
_entry.id   AF-A0A1D2A6E0-F1
#
_cell.length_a   1.000
_cell.length_b   1.000
_cell.length_c   1.000
_cell.angle_alpha   90.00
_cell.angle_beta   90.00
_cell.angle_gamma   90.00
#
_symmetry.space_group_name_H-M   'P 1'
#
loop_
_entity.id
_entity.type
_entity.pdbx_description
1 polymer ?
#
loop_
_entity_poly.entity_id
_entity_poly.type
_entity_poly.pdbx_seq_one_letter_code
_entity_poly.pdbx_strand_id
1 'polypeptide(L)'
;NIQEAVEALDPHHLCVEYWAGKEQRCRAAAGLPAQPGPPPARAGRAAGPRPAQHGRRRAGREDPDGTADDEAEEEAGYASKWSGINRSERYRKRREEAGDDVTALDEDNPLPDLLDPITLEPVVRPAISPYGHVMGMATWKAVLSESKSCPFTKQPLTWESCKVLTKHNIHLHADRIIR
;
A
#
# COMPACT_ATOMS: atom_id res chain seq x y z
N ASN A 1 -25.11 -14.88 15.01
CA ASN A 1 -23.73 -14.36 14.90
C ASN A 1 -23.11 -14.96 13.64
N ILE A 2 -22.71 -14.16 12.64
CA ILE A 2 -22.19 -14.69 11.35
C ILE A 2 -20.91 -15.51 11.57
N GLN A 3 -20.09 -15.13 12.55
CA GLN A 3 -18.85 -15.82 12.86
C GLN A 3 -19.09 -17.25 13.37
N GLU A 4 -20.01 -17.43 14.31
CA GLU A 4 -20.40 -18.77 14.82
C GLU A 4 -20.92 -19.68 13.71
N ALA A 5 -21.67 -19.11 12.75
CA ALA A 5 -22.18 -19.86 11.61
C ALA A 5 -21.05 -20.33 10.66
N VAL A 6 -20.03 -19.49 10.44
CA VAL A 6 -18.84 -19.86 9.65
C VAL A 6 -18.00 -20.92 10.36
N GLU A 7 -17.82 -20.79 11.67
CA GLU A 7 -17.06 -21.75 12.48
C GLU A 7 -17.76 -23.12 12.57
N ALA A 8 -19.10 -23.13 12.59
CA ALA A 8 -19.89 -24.36 12.55
C ALA A 8 -19.73 -25.15 11.24
N LEU A 9 -19.29 -24.52 10.15
CA LEU A 9 -18.98 -25.19 8.89
C LEU A 9 -17.63 -25.92 8.93
N ASP A 10 -16.77 -25.61 9.90
CA ASP A 10 -15.46 -26.25 10.10
C ASP A 10 -15.30 -26.79 11.53
N PRO A 11 -16.12 -27.78 11.94
CA PRO A 11 -16.13 -28.29 13.32
C PRO A 11 -14.83 -29.02 13.71
N HIS A 12 -14.00 -29.40 12.73
CA HIS A 12 -12.74 -30.09 12.95
C HIS A 12 -11.52 -29.18 12.80
N HIS A 13 -11.73 -27.88 12.62
CA HIS A 13 -10.67 -26.88 12.46
C HIS A 13 -9.68 -27.21 11.34
N LEU A 14 -10.19 -27.75 10.23
CA LEU A 14 -9.38 -28.12 9.07
C LEU A 14 -8.79 -26.89 8.37
N CYS A 15 -9.46 -25.73 8.45
CA CYS A 15 -8.93 -24.48 7.94
C CYS A 15 -7.90 -23.88 8.92
N VAL A 16 -6.72 -24.49 8.97
CA VAL A 16 -5.63 -24.13 9.89
C VAL A 16 -5.27 -22.63 9.84
N GLU A 17 -5.32 -22.01 8.65
CA GLU A 17 -5.04 -20.58 8.48
C GLU A 17 -6.06 -19.69 9.20
N TYR A 18 -7.34 -20.05 9.16
CA TYR A 18 -8.42 -19.29 9.81
C TYR A 18 -8.27 -19.33 11.33
N TRP A 19 -8.10 -20.53 11.89
CA TRP A 19 -8.03 -20.74 13.34
C TRP A 19 -6.77 -20.14 13.96
N ALA A 20 -5.61 -20.28 13.30
CA ALA A 20 -4.38 -19.61 13.71
C ALA A 20 -4.54 -18.07 13.69
N GLY A 21 -5.15 -17.53 12.63
CA GLY A 21 -5.43 -16.09 12.55
C GLY A 21 -6.43 -15.62 13.61
N LYS A 22 -7.44 -16.43 13.96
CA LYS A 22 -8.41 -16.13 15.02
C LYS A 22 -7.72 -16.06 16.39
N GLU A 23 -6.85 -17.01 16.71
CA GLU A 23 -6.08 -17.01 17.96
C GLU A 23 -5.21 -15.74 18.09
N GLN A 24 -4.54 -15.35 17.00
CA GLN A 24 -3.75 -14.12 16.96
C GLN A 24 -4.61 -12.87 17.27
N ARG A 25 -5.78 -12.74 16.63
CA ARG A 25 -6.72 -11.63 16.90
C ARG A 25 -7.20 -11.61 18.34
N CYS A 26 -7.57 -12.77 18.91
CA CYS A 26 -8.00 -12.86 20.30
C CYS A 26 -6.90 -12.46 21.29
N ARG A 27 -5.64 -12.85 21.03
CA ARG A 27 -4.49 -12.47 21.88
C ARG A 27 -4.23 -10.96 21.87
N ALA A 28 -4.25 -10.35 20.68
CA ALA A 28 -4.04 -8.92 20.56
C ALA A 28 -5.17 -8.12 21.22
N ALA A 29 -6.43 -8.56 21.09
CA ALA A 29 -7.57 -7.97 21.79
C ALA A 29 -7.41 -8.08 23.32
N ALA A 30 -6.71 -9.11 23.81
CA ALA A 30 -6.33 -9.26 25.21
C ALA A 30 -5.05 -8.48 25.62
N GLY A 31 -4.47 -7.67 24.71
CA GLY A 31 -3.26 -6.90 24.95
C GLY A 31 -1.98 -7.74 25.09
N LEU A 32 -2.02 -9.01 24.67
CA LEU A 32 -0.87 -9.91 24.77
C LEU A 32 0.09 -9.69 23.58
N PRO A 33 1.41 -9.83 23.80
CA PRO A 33 2.38 -9.72 22.72
C PRO A 33 2.18 -10.81 21.66
N ALA A 34 2.50 -10.45 20.41
CA ALA A 34 2.50 -11.34 19.28
C ALA A 34 3.46 -12.52 19.54
N GLN A 35 3.04 -13.73 19.19
CA GLN A 35 3.94 -14.87 19.21
C GLN A 35 5.01 -14.65 18.12
N PRO A 36 6.29 -14.94 18.37
CA PRO A 36 7.30 -14.92 17.32
C PRO A 36 6.90 -15.97 16.27
N GLY A 37 6.51 -15.48 15.09
CA GLY A 37 6.28 -16.36 13.94
C GLY A 37 7.60 -16.95 13.46
N PRO A 38 7.57 -18.08 12.74
CA PRO A 38 8.75 -18.51 12.01
C PRO A 38 9.20 -17.37 11.08
N PRO A 39 10.51 -17.08 10.98
CA PRO A 39 10.99 -16.04 10.07
C PRO A 39 10.47 -16.34 8.66
N PRO A 40 10.13 -15.31 7.87
CA PRO A 40 9.77 -15.53 6.47
C PRO A 40 10.89 -16.34 5.83
N ALA A 41 10.53 -17.38 5.08
CA ALA A 41 11.51 -18.15 4.32
C ALA A 41 12.19 -17.18 3.34
N ARG A 42 13.35 -16.64 3.75
CA ARG A 42 14.23 -15.89 2.87
C ARG A 42 14.57 -16.85 1.74
N ALA A 43 13.98 -16.62 0.56
CA ALA A 43 14.42 -17.27 -0.66
C ALA A 43 15.94 -17.10 -0.71
N GLY A 44 16.68 -18.22 -0.64
CA GLY A 44 18.12 -18.23 -0.42
C GLY A 44 18.84 -17.43 -1.50
N ARG A 45 19.15 -16.16 -1.21
CA ARG A 45 20.17 -15.42 -1.95
C ARG A 45 21.50 -15.87 -1.40
N ALA A 46 22.22 -16.63 -2.21
CA ALA A 46 23.58 -17.08 -1.93
C ALA A 46 24.45 -15.91 -1.45
N ALA A 47 25.24 -16.14 -0.41
CA ALA A 47 26.21 -15.20 0.12
C ALA A 47 27.35 -14.96 -0.89
N GLY A 48 27.11 -14.06 -1.84
CA GLY A 48 28.15 -13.48 -2.69
C GLY A 48 28.66 -12.17 -2.09
N PRO A 49 29.95 -11.82 -2.24
CA PRO A 49 30.50 -10.57 -1.73
C PRO A 49 29.82 -9.37 -2.40
N ARG A 50 29.34 -8.43 -1.58
CA ARG A 50 28.69 -7.17 -2.01
C ARG A 50 29.75 -6.28 -2.70
N PRO A 51 29.53 -5.76 -3.91
CA PRO A 51 30.47 -4.81 -4.51
C PRO A 51 30.40 -3.46 -3.77
N ALA A 52 31.57 -2.93 -3.42
CA ALA A 52 31.73 -1.63 -2.76
C ALA A 52 31.24 -0.50 -3.68
N GLN A 53 30.20 0.23 -3.27
CA GLN A 53 29.78 1.44 -3.97
C GLN A 53 30.74 2.58 -3.65
N HIS A 54 31.60 2.91 -4.62
CA HIS A 54 32.37 4.14 -4.61
C HIS A 54 31.43 5.34 -4.78
N GLY A 55 31.45 6.24 -3.79
CA GLY A 55 30.70 7.48 -3.81
C GLY A 55 31.11 8.40 -4.96
N ARG A 56 30.10 8.96 -5.64
CA ARG A 56 30.22 10.25 -6.33
C ARG A 56 29.15 11.19 -5.81
N ARG A 57 29.60 12.11 -4.95
CA ARG A 57 28.90 13.36 -4.66
C ARG A 57 28.91 14.22 -5.91
N ARG A 58 27.74 14.62 -6.43
CA ARG A 58 27.55 15.90 -7.12
C ARG A 58 26.21 16.50 -6.69
N ALA A 59 26.29 17.75 -6.30
CA ALA A 59 25.23 18.58 -5.76
C ALA A 59 24.19 18.96 -6.83
N GLY A 60 22.95 19.15 -6.40
CA GLY A 60 21.94 19.88 -7.17
C GLY A 60 20.50 19.44 -6.92
N ARG A 61 19.82 20.16 -6.01
CA ARG A 61 18.38 20.45 -6.02
C ARG A 61 17.39 19.32 -5.63
N GLU A 62 16.93 19.45 -4.39
CA GLU A 62 15.61 19.14 -3.80
C GLU A 62 14.57 18.37 -4.65
N ASP A 63 14.43 17.07 -4.37
CA ASP A 63 13.21 16.27 -4.56
C ASP A 63 13.10 15.34 -3.32
N PRO A 64 12.11 15.49 -2.42
CA PRO A 64 12.03 14.68 -1.20
C PRO A 64 11.32 13.31 -1.35
N ASP A 65 10.86 12.89 -2.53
CA ASP A 65 10.14 11.59 -2.71
C ASP A 65 11.05 10.40 -3.05
N GLY A 66 12.30 10.42 -2.58
CA GLY A 66 13.36 9.50 -2.98
C GLY A 66 13.87 8.55 -1.90
N THR A 67 13.08 8.18 -0.89
CA THR A 67 13.51 7.15 0.08
C THR A 67 13.07 5.77 -0.39
N ALA A 68 13.98 5.11 -1.11
CA ALA A 68 14.08 3.66 -1.08
C ALA A 68 14.73 3.28 0.27
N ASP A 69 13.93 3.33 1.33
CA ASP A 69 14.30 2.79 2.64
C ASP A 69 13.56 1.46 2.82
N ASP A 70 14.34 0.39 2.61
CA ASP A 70 14.15 -0.88 3.29
C ASP A 70 14.08 -0.58 4.80
N GLU A 71 13.28 -1.33 5.57
CA GLU A 71 13.06 -1.19 7.03
C GLU A 71 11.76 -0.46 7.43
N ALA A 72 10.63 -1.07 7.10
CA ALA A 72 9.40 -1.01 7.91
C ALA A 72 8.85 -2.44 8.07
N GLU A 73 9.70 -3.34 8.59
CA GLU A 73 9.29 -4.71 9.00
C GLU A 73 8.91 -4.76 10.49
N GLU A 74 8.86 -3.61 11.19
CA GLU A 74 8.59 -3.55 12.64
C GLU A 74 7.21 -3.00 12.99
N GLU A 75 6.18 -3.31 12.20
CA GLU A 75 4.81 -3.45 12.75
C GLU A 75 4.00 -4.50 11.99
N ALA A 76 4.65 -5.59 11.61
CA ALA A 76 4.03 -6.76 10.99
C ALA A 76 3.40 -7.73 12.03
N GLY A 77 3.32 -7.34 13.30
CA GLY A 77 2.82 -8.20 14.40
C GLY A 77 1.30 -8.39 14.43
N TYR A 78 0.53 -7.59 13.69
CA TYR A 78 -0.94 -7.67 13.68
C TYR A 78 -1.57 -7.73 12.28
N ALA A 79 -0.76 -7.71 11.23
CA ALA A 79 -1.25 -7.92 9.89
C ALA A 79 -1.40 -9.43 9.65
N SER A 80 -2.45 -10.06 10.19
CA SER A 80 -2.87 -11.39 9.69
C SER A 80 -2.92 -11.33 8.16
N LYS A 81 -2.72 -12.46 7.47
CA LYS A 81 -2.92 -12.57 6.00
C LYS A 81 -4.29 -12.02 5.51
N TRP A 82 -5.23 -11.87 6.44
CA TRP A 82 -6.58 -11.34 6.31
C TRP A 82 -6.79 -9.98 7.00
N SER A 83 -5.74 -9.31 7.49
CA SER A 83 -5.89 -8.00 8.13
C SER A 83 -6.39 -7.01 7.10
N GLY A 84 -7.63 -6.58 7.29
CA GLY A 84 -8.31 -5.59 6.45
C GLY A 84 -7.81 -4.17 6.65
N ILE A 85 -6.50 -3.97 6.92
CA ILE A 85 -5.95 -2.62 6.84
C ILE A 85 -5.95 -2.22 5.37
N ASN A 86 -6.90 -1.35 5.07
CA ASN A 86 -7.14 -0.78 3.77
C ASN A 86 -5.83 -0.19 3.21
N ARG A 87 -5.65 -0.22 1.90
CA ARG A 87 -4.43 0.31 1.26
C ARG A 87 -4.26 1.79 1.58
N SER A 88 -5.36 2.54 1.65
CA SER A 88 -5.41 3.95 2.07
C SER A 88 -4.95 4.16 3.52
N GLU A 89 -5.36 3.30 4.46
CA GLU A 89 -4.96 3.39 5.87
C GLU A 89 -3.48 3.09 6.07
N ARG A 90 -2.95 2.05 5.42
CA ARG A 90 -1.51 1.76 5.44
C ARG A 90 -0.69 2.92 4.88
N TYR A 91 -1.24 3.60 3.87
CA TYR A 91 -0.63 4.77 3.29
C TYR A 91 -0.57 5.94 4.28
N ARG A 92 -1.69 6.23 4.97
CA ARG A 92 -1.76 7.26 6.01
C ARG A 92 -0.81 6.97 7.17
N LYS A 93 -0.83 5.75 7.72
CA LYS A 93 0.06 5.35 8.84
C LYS A 93 1.53 5.62 8.51
N ARG A 94 1.99 5.21 7.31
CA ARG A 94 3.37 5.44 6.87
C ARG A 94 3.72 6.93 6.78
N ARG A 95 2.77 7.77 6.34
CA ARG A 95 2.95 9.22 6.25
C ARG A 95 3.05 9.85 7.64
N GLU A 96 2.17 9.44 8.55
CA GLU A 96 2.19 9.87 9.95
C GLU A 96 3.49 9.47 10.66
N GLU A 97 3.96 8.23 10.48
CA GLU A 97 5.25 7.74 11.00
C GLU A 97 6.45 8.51 10.43
N ALA A 98 6.36 8.99 9.19
CA ALA A 98 7.38 9.85 8.56
C ALA A 98 7.33 11.31 9.07
N GLY A 99 6.39 11.66 9.95
CA GLY A 99 6.21 13.00 10.48
C GLY A 99 5.41 13.93 9.56
N ASP A 100 4.76 13.40 8.52
CA ASP A 100 3.91 14.20 7.64
C ASP A 100 2.53 14.42 8.28
N ASP A 101 1.94 15.59 8.04
CA ASP A 101 0.57 15.88 8.40
C ASP A 101 -0.40 15.10 7.48
N VAL A 102 -0.93 14.00 8.00
CA VAL A 102 -1.92 13.16 7.30
C VAL A 102 -3.26 13.87 7.08
N THR A 103 -3.61 14.89 7.89
CA THR A 103 -4.87 15.62 7.72
C THR A 103 -4.85 16.49 6.45
N ALA A 104 -3.69 17.06 6.14
CA ALA A 104 -3.46 17.80 4.90
C ALA A 104 -3.67 16.95 3.64
N LEU A 105 -3.54 15.60 3.73
CA LEU A 105 -3.77 14.72 2.58
C LEU A 105 -5.23 14.73 2.11
N ASP A 106 -6.17 14.85 3.05
CA ASP A 106 -7.59 14.92 2.76
C ASP A 106 -7.98 16.34 2.35
N GLU A 107 -7.39 17.36 3.00
CA GLU A 107 -7.61 18.76 2.62
C GLU A 107 -7.07 19.08 1.22
N ASP A 108 -5.94 18.53 0.79
CA ASP A 108 -5.40 18.77 -0.55
C ASP A 108 -5.96 17.84 -1.62
N ASN A 109 -6.80 16.87 -1.23
CA ASN A 109 -7.42 15.94 -2.15
C ASN A 109 -8.47 16.66 -3.02
N PRO A 110 -8.26 16.77 -4.34
CA PRO A 110 -9.24 17.40 -5.22
C PRO A 110 -10.42 16.48 -5.56
N LEU A 111 -10.37 15.19 -5.18
CA LEU A 111 -11.38 14.17 -5.50
C LEU A 111 -11.69 13.30 -4.26
N PRO A 112 -12.24 13.87 -3.17
CA PRO A 112 -12.47 13.13 -1.92
C PRO A 112 -13.55 12.03 -2.05
N ASP A 113 -14.54 12.23 -2.93
CA ASP A 113 -15.64 11.27 -3.13
C ASP A 113 -15.32 10.17 -4.16
N LEU A 114 -14.13 10.22 -4.78
CA LEU A 114 -13.74 9.22 -5.78
C LEU A 114 -13.24 7.96 -5.08
N LEU A 115 -13.84 6.82 -5.46
CA LEU A 115 -13.36 5.51 -5.06
C LEU A 115 -12.31 4.99 -6.04
N ASP A 116 -11.26 4.37 -5.51
CA ASP A 116 -10.24 3.74 -6.32
C ASP A 116 -10.86 2.49 -7.00
N PRO A 117 -10.83 2.38 -8.33
CA PRO A 117 -11.44 1.27 -9.05
C PRO A 117 -10.85 -0.12 -8.73
N ILE A 118 -9.67 -0.20 -8.12
CA ILE A 118 -9.03 -1.47 -7.74
C ILE A 118 -9.32 -1.82 -6.27
N THR A 119 -9.21 -0.86 -5.35
CA THR A 119 -9.41 -1.14 -3.92
C THR A 119 -10.84 -0.93 -3.46
N LEU A 120 -11.65 -0.18 -4.22
CA LEU A 120 -12.99 0.27 -3.85
C LEU A 120 -13.00 1.11 -2.55
N GLU A 121 -11.85 1.71 -2.22
CA GLU A 121 -11.65 2.57 -1.08
C GLU A 121 -11.63 4.05 -1.53
N PRO A 122 -11.93 5.01 -0.65
CA PRO A 122 -11.70 6.42 -0.94
C PRO A 122 -10.25 6.68 -1.37
N VAL A 123 -10.08 7.38 -2.48
CA VAL A 123 -8.76 7.67 -3.04
C VAL A 123 -8.02 8.66 -2.13
N VAL A 124 -6.88 8.24 -1.59
CA VAL A 124 -5.92 9.14 -0.93
C VAL A 124 -4.84 9.53 -1.93
N ARG A 125 -4.64 10.84 -2.09
CA ARG A 125 -3.70 11.44 -3.06
C ARG A 125 -3.92 10.90 -4.48
N PRO A 126 -4.97 11.38 -5.17
CA PRO A 126 -5.30 10.90 -6.51
C PRO A 126 -4.18 11.18 -7.50
N ALA A 127 -3.94 10.23 -8.41
CA ALA A 127 -3.06 10.41 -9.54
C ALA A 127 -3.74 9.92 -10.82
N ILE A 128 -3.54 10.67 -11.90
CA ILE A 128 -4.11 10.41 -13.22
C ILE A 128 -3.05 9.82 -14.16
N SER A 129 -3.41 8.78 -14.90
CA SER A 129 -2.61 8.25 -16.00
C SER A 129 -2.73 9.15 -17.24
N PRO A 130 -1.80 9.08 -18.22
CA PRO A 130 -1.93 9.76 -19.52
C PRO A 130 -3.22 9.40 -20.27
N TYR A 131 -3.80 8.24 -19.94
CA TYR A 131 -5.04 7.72 -20.52
C TYR A 131 -6.31 8.19 -19.81
N GLY A 132 -6.20 9.01 -18.76
CA GLY A 132 -7.35 9.59 -18.09
C GLY A 132 -7.88 8.84 -16.87
N HIS A 133 -7.42 7.61 -16.62
CA HIS A 133 -7.83 6.84 -15.44
C HIS A 133 -7.22 7.44 -14.17
N VAL A 134 -8.03 7.59 -13.11
CA VAL A 134 -7.62 8.11 -11.81
C VAL A 134 -7.66 6.99 -10.77
N MET A 135 -6.59 6.87 -9.98
CA MET A 135 -6.48 5.94 -8.85
C MET A 135 -5.60 6.56 -7.76
N GLY A 136 -5.55 5.95 -6.57
CA GLY A 136 -4.62 6.37 -5.54
C GLY A 136 -3.17 6.17 -5.96
N MET A 137 -2.29 7.10 -5.59
CA MET A 137 -0.84 7.00 -5.86
C MET A 137 -0.25 5.67 -5.37
N ALA A 138 -0.64 5.22 -4.16
CA ALA A 138 -0.19 3.94 -3.61
C ALA A 138 -0.64 2.74 -4.47
N THR A 139 -1.87 2.79 -4.99
CA THR A 139 -2.42 1.76 -5.86
C THR A 139 -1.71 1.72 -7.21
N TRP A 140 -1.41 2.88 -7.82
CA TRP A 140 -0.62 2.95 -9.04
C TRP A 140 0.77 2.32 -8.88
N LYS A 141 1.50 2.68 -7.81
CA LYS A 141 2.82 2.11 -7.53
C LYS A 141 2.75 0.58 -7.37
N ALA A 142 1.74 0.06 -6.67
CA ALA A 142 1.54 -1.38 -6.50
C ALA A 142 1.24 -2.08 -7.84
N VAL A 143 0.24 -1.62 -8.59
CA VAL A 143 -0.16 -2.26 -9.87
C VAL A 143 0.96 -2.22 -10.90
N LEU A 144 1.63 -1.07 -11.04
CA LEU A 144 2.70 -0.91 -12.04
C LEU A 144 3.98 -1.67 -11.67
N SER A 145 4.20 -1.98 -10.38
CA SER A 145 5.29 -2.85 -9.96
C SER A 145 5.13 -4.29 -10.49
N GLU A 146 3.89 -4.74 -10.71
CA GLU A 146 3.59 -6.08 -11.20
C GLU A 146 3.57 -6.14 -12.73
N SER A 147 2.81 -5.24 -13.39
CA SER A 147 2.47 -5.40 -14.81
C SER A 147 3.03 -4.34 -15.77
N LYS A 148 3.73 -3.29 -15.29
CA LYS A 148 4.29 -2.17 -16.09
C LYS A 148 3.36 -1.66 -17.23
N SER A 149 2.06 -1.75 -16.99
CA SER A 149 1.01 -1.46 -17.97
C SER A 149 -0.24 -0.99 -17.24
N CYS A 150 -1.04 -0.17 -17.92
CA CYS A 150 -2.30 0.31 -17.38
C CYS A 150 -3.25 -0.87 -17.13
N PRO A 151 -3.87 -0.98 -15.93
CA PRO A 151 -4.75 -2.10 -15.63
C PRO A 151 -6.02 -2.11 -16.50
N PHE A 152 -6.46 -0.96 -17.01
CA PHE A 152 -7.67 -0.81 -17.82
C PHE A 152 -7.43 -0.99 -19.31
N THR A 153 -6.46 -0.25 -19.87
CA THR A 153 -6.20 -0.24 -21.33
C THR A 153 -5.17 -1.28 -21.77
N LYS A 154 -4.45 -1.89 -20.83
CA LYS A 154 -3.30 -2.78 -21.07
C LYS A 154 -2.15 -2.14 -21.85
N GLN A 155 -2.17 -0.81 -22.03
CA GLN A 155 -1.10 -0.07 -22.68
C GLN A 155 0.10 0.11 -21.75
N PRO A 156 1.34 0.19 -22.27
CA PRO A 156 2.54 0.34 -21.44
C PRO A 156 2.48 1.64 -20.64
N LEU A 157 2.72 1.54 -19.35
CA LEU A 157 2.60 2.66 -18.42
C LEU A 157 3.62 2.51 -17.30
N THR A 158 4.30 3.60 -16.96
CA THR A 158 5.21 3.66 -15.81
C THR A 158 4.73 4.71 -14.81
N TRP A 159 5.19 4.62 -13.56
CA TRP A 159 4.77 5.53 -12.51
C TRP A 159 5.10 6.99 -12.84
N GLU A 160 6.25 7.23 -13.46
CA GLU A 160 6.75 8.57 -13.83
C GLU A 160 5.84 9.29 -14.83
N SER A 161 5.06 8.53 -15.60
CA SER A 161 4.08 9.07 -16.53
C SER A 161 2.74 9.43 -15.89
N CYS A 162 2.48 8.97 -14.66
CA CYS A 162 1.29 9.34 -13.90
C CYS A 162 1.50 10.69 -13.22
N LYS A 163 0.46 11.52 -13.19
CA LYS A 163 0.51 12.85 -12.55
C LYS A 163 -0.34 12.87 -11.29
N VAL A 164 0.27 13.22 -10.16
CA VAL A 164 -0.47 13.46 -8.92
C VAL A 164 -1.36 14.69 -9.08
N LEU A 165 -2.65 14.52 -8.81
CA LEU A 165 -3.65 15.57 -8.85
C LEU A 165 -3.70 16.30 -7.50
N THR A 166 -3.74 17.62 -7.58
CA THR A 166 -3.91 18.54 -6.44
C THR A 166 -5.02 19.53 -6.77
N LYS A 167 -5.57 20.21 -5.77
CA LYS A 167 -6.55 21.29 -5.96
C LYS A 167 -6.08 22.36 -6.96
N HIS A 168 -4.77 22.59 -7.03
CA HIS A 168 -4.16 23.58 -7.92
C HIS A 168 -4.04 23.12 -9.37
N ASN A 169 -3.94 21.81 -9.66
CA ASN A 169 -3.69 21.33 -11.02
C ASN A 169 -4.88 20.59 -11.65
N ILE A 170 -5.88 20.19 -10.87
CA ILE A 170 -6.97 19.34 -11.35
C ILE A 170 -7.70 19.93 -12.56
N HIS A 171 -7.85 21.26 -12.62
CA HIS A 171 -8.49 21.95 -13.72
C HIS A 171 -7.79 21.73 -15.08
N LEU A 172 -6.49 21.40 -15.10
CA LEU A 172 -5.71 21.09 -16.31
C LEU A 172 -5.92 19.65 -16.81
N HIS A 173 -6.59 18.83 -16.01
CA HIS A 173 -6.81 17.41 -16.28
C HIS A 173 -8.29 17.02 -16.25
N ALA A 174 -9.18 17.92 -15.84
CA ALA A 174 -10.60 17.64 -15.62
C ALA A 174 -11.33 17.10 -16.86
N ASP A 175 -10.93 17.56 -18.05
CA ASP A 175 -11.42 17.11 -19.35
C ASP A 175 -10.98 15.68 -19.73
N ARG A 176 -9.87 15.21 -19.16
CA ARG A 176 -9.30 13.89 -19.43
C ARG A 176 -9.69 12.84 -18.40
N ILE A 177 -10.26 13.23 -17.26
CA ILE A 177 -10.64 12.28 -16.21
C ILE A 177 -11.76 11.38 -16.73
N ILE A 178 -11.48 10.09 -16.82
CA ILE A 178 -12.46 9.04 -17.08
C ILE A 178 -12.99 8.58 -15.72
N ARG A 179 -14.30 8.71 -15.51
CA ARG A 179 -15.02 8.25 -14.31
C ARG A 179 -15.78 6.97 -14.62
#